data_AF-A0A9X3SAQ9-F1
#
_entry.id   AF-A0A9X3SAQ9-F1
#
_cell.length_a   1.000
_cell.length_b   1.000
_cell.length_c   1.000
_cell.angle_alpha   90.00
_cell.angle_beta   90.00
_cell.angle_gamma   90.00
#
_symmetry.space_group_name_H-M   'P 1'
#
loop_
_entity.id
_entity.type
_entity.pdbx_description
1 polymer ?
#
loop_
_entity_poly.entity_id
_entity_poly.type
_entity_poly.pdbx_seq_one_letter_code
_entity_poly.pdbx_strand_id
1 'polypeptide(L)'
;MSSVDDLLADAPLGAAVAALAERNRHHLDQMTDAERQDALSHWHDLAVAVLTAAGAAVGGGEGVAGDGQGRAVIVLEDAGGDEVAVHASFFPQLEDVGGEVLVTPAQAAALELLEAMTGEGEDDEDVV
;
A
#
# COMPACT_ATOMS: atom_id res chain seq x y z
N MET A 1 -8.53 -1.75 -22.74
CA MET A 1 -8.25 -0.78 -21.68
C MET A 1 -7.24 -1.43 -20.76
N SER A 2 -6.09 -0.82 -20.51
CA SER A 2 -5.18 -1.33 -19.47
C SER A 2 -5.88 -1.18 -18.13
N SER A 3 -6.01 -2.29 -17.41
CA SER A 3 -6.45 -2.33 -16.03
C SER A 3 -5.36 -1.76 -15.11
N VAL A 4 -5.72 -1.43 -13.87
CA VAL A 4 -4.73 -1.02 -12.86
C VAL A 4 -3.76 -2.16 -12.56
N ASP A 5 -4.20 -3.42 -12.64
CA ASP A 5 -3.33 -4.59 -12.51
C ASP A 5 -2.27 -4.63 -13.63
N ASP A 6 -2.60 -4.13 -14.83
CA ASP A 6 -1.61 -4.00 -15.90
C ASP A 6 -0.55 -2.93 -15.60
N LEU A 7 -0.85 -1.92 -14.77
CA LEU A 7 0.12 -0.91 -14.33
C LEU A 7 1.01 -1.40 -13.18
N LEU A 8 0.51 -2.35 -12.37
CA LEU A 8 1.24 -2.97 -11.27
C LEU A 8 1.91 -4.29 -11.67
N ALA A 9 1.88 -4.65 -12.95
CA ALA A 9 2.65 -5.78 -13.46
C ALA A 9 4.17 -5.51 -13.41
N ASP A 10 4.97 -6.59 -13.40
CA ASP A 10 6.44 -6.54 -13.29
C ASP A 10 7.10 -5.58 -14.29
N ALA A 11 6.61 -5.56 -15.54
CA ALA A 11 7.21 -4.74 -16.59
C ALA A 11 7.08 -3.23 -16.33
N PRO A 12 5.87 -2.67 -16.08
CA PRO A 12 5.73 -1.26 -15.72
C PRO A 12 6.34 -0.89 -14.37
N LEU A 13 6.26 -1.75 -13.35
CA LEU A 13 6.93 -1.52 -12.08
C LEU A 13 8.46 -1.45 -12.25
N GLY A 14 9.04 -2.42 -12.95
CA GLY A 14 10.47 -2.44 -13.26
C GLY A 14 10.90 -1.21 -14.07
N ALA A 15 10.07 -0.75 -15.00
CA ALA A 15 10.34 0.47 -15.77
C ALA A 15 10.33 1.73 -14.88
N ALA A 16 9.40 1.82 -13.93
CA ALA A 16 9.33 2.94 -12.97
C ALA A 16 10.55 2.96 -12.04
N VAL A 17 10.94 1.81 -11.49
CA VAL A 17 12.14 1.68 -10.65
C VAL A 17 13.41 2.01 -11.45
N ALA A 18 13.53 1.53 -12.69
CA ALA A 18 14.66 1.86 -13.55
C ALA A 18 14.76 3.36 -13.85
N ALA A 19 13.63 4.03 -14.08
CA ALA A 19 13.60 5.48 -14.28
C ALA A 19 14.00 6.26 -13.01
N LEU A 20 13.59 5.79 -11.83
CA LEU A 20 14.02 6.35 -10.54
C LEU A 20 15.53 6.14 -10.33
N ALA A 21 16.05 4.96 -10.66
CA ALA A 21 17.47 4.65 -10.57
C ALA A 21 18.31 5.54 -11.50
N GLU A 22 17.90 5.73 -12.76
CA GLU A 22 18.59 6.61 -13.70
C GLU A 22 18.60 8.07 -13.21
N ARG A 23 17.48 8.56 -12.68
CA ARG A 23 17.39 9.91 -12.09
C ARG A 23 18.36 10.08 -10.92
N ASN A 24 18.59 9.03 -10.14
CA ASN A 24 19.43 9.04 -8.94
C ASN A 24 20.83 8.46 -9.18
N ARG A 25 21.26 8.27 -10.44
CA ARG A 25 22.54 7.60 -10.77
C ARG A 25 23.75 8.16 -10.01
N HIS A 26 23.80 9.48 -9.80
CA HIS A 26 24.91 10.14 -9.12
C HIS A 26 24.98 9.79 -7.62
N HIS A 27 23.85 9.51 -6.99
CA HIS A 27 23.79 9.02 -5.61
C HIS A 27 24.13 7.53 -5.55
N LEU A 28 23.67 6.75 -6.54
CA LEU A 28 24.00 5.33 -6.62
C LEU A 28 25.50 5.08 -6.74
N ASP A 29 26.22 5.89 -7.53
CA ASP A 29 27.67 5.76 -7.70
C ASP A 29 28.47 5.97 -6.41
N GLN A 30 27.87 6.58 -5.39
CA GLN A 30 28.48 6.82 -4.09
C GLN A 30 28.04 5.80 -3.02
N MET A 31 27.07 4.94 -3.33
CA MET A 31 26.54 3.92 -2.43
C MET A 31 27.32 2.61 -2.52
N THR A 32 27.46 1.95 -1.39
CA THR A 32 27.85 0.54 -1.30
C THR A 32 26.79 -0.36 -1.94
N ASP A 33 27.13 -1.62 -2.20
CA ASP A 33 26.19 -2.57 -2.79
C ASP A 33 24.96 -2.83 -1.90
N ALA A 34 25.13 -2.81 -0.57
CA ALA A 34 24.04 -2.94 0.39
C ALA A 34 23.10 -1.73 0.34
N GLU A 35 23.64 -0.51 0.42
CA GLU A 35 22.86 0.72 0.33
C GLU A 35 22.13 0.86 -1.02
N ARG A 36 22.74 0.33 -2.09
CA ARG A 36 22.12 0.28 -3.42
C ARG A 36 20.94 -0.68 -3.47
N GLN A 37 21.03 -1.84 -2.82
CA GLN A 37 19.89 -2.76 -2.71
C GLN A 37 18.74 -2.15 -1.90
N ASP A 38 19.05 -1.51 -0.77
CA ASP A 38 18.05 -0.83 0.04
C ASP A 38 17.36 0.31 -0.74
N ALA A 39 18.13 1.10 -1.48
CA ALA A 39 17.59 2.17 -2.34
C ALA A 39 16.66 1.63 -3.44
N LEU A 40 17.01 0.49 -4.06
CA LEU A 40 16.17 -0.14 -5.08
C LEU A 40 14.86 -0.68 -4.49
N SER A 41 14.90 -1.31 -3.32
CA SER A 41 13.69 -1.74 -2.59
C SER A 41 12.79 -0.55 -2.27
N HIS A 42 13.37 0.52 -1.71
CA HIS A 42 12.62 1.73 -1.39
C HIS A 42 11.96 2.37 -2.62
N TRP A 43 12.66 2.41 -3.77
CA TRP A 43 12.07 2.93 -5.01
C TRP A 43 11.00 2.03 -5.60
N HIS A 44 11.07 0.72 -5.37
CA HIS A 44 10.01 -0.20 -5.72
C HIS A 44 8.72 0.13 -4.96
N ASP A 45 8.81 0.33 -3.65
CA ASP A 45 7.65 0.67 -2.82
C ASP A 45 7.03 2.01 -3.23
N LEU A 46 7.87 3.02 -3.51
CA LEU A 46 7.42 4.30 -4.06
C LEU A 46 6.73 4.14 -5.42
N ALA A 47 7.25 3.29 -6.30
CA ALA A 47 6.66 3.04 -7.60
C ALA A 47 5.28 2.37 -7.48
N VAL A 48 5.13 1.39 -6.58
CA VAL A 48 3.84 0.75 -6.27
C VAL A 48 2.83 1.77 -5.77
N ALA A 49 3.22 2.62 -4.81
CA ALA A 49 2.34 3.65 -4.26
C ALA A 49 1.87 4.65 -5.33
N VAL A 50 2.80 5.16 -6.16
CA VAL A 50 2.51 6.13 -7.22
C VAL A 50 1.63 5.52 -8.32
N LEU A 51 1.93 4.30 -8.78
CA LEU A 51 1.16 3.65 -9.83
C LEU A 51 -0.23 3.23 -9.36
N THR A 52 -0.35 2.86 -8.08
CA THR A 52 -1.65 2.62 -7.44
C THR A 52 -2.50 3.90 -7.42
N ALA A 53 -1.92 5.03 -7.01
CA ALA A 53 -2.59 6.32 -7.01
C ALA A 53 -2.96 6.79 -8.42
N ALA A 54 -2.05 6.61 -9.39
CA ALA A 54 -2.29 6.93 -10.79
C ALA A 54 -3.41 6.06 -11.38
N GLY A 55 -3.42 4.75 -11.06
CA GLY A 55 -4.47 3.83 -11.46
C GLY A 55 -5.84 4.24 -10.92
N ALA A 56 -5.92 4.68 -9.66
CA ALA A 56 -7.15 5.20 -9.07
C ALA A 56 -7.63 6.49 -9.76
N ALA A 57 -6.72 7.40 -10.11
CA ALA A 57 -7.07 8.64 -10.81
C ALA A 57 -7.53 8.41 -12.25
N VAL A 58 -6.90 7.48 -12.97
CA VAL A 58 -7.23 7.14 -14.37
C VAL A 58 -8.48 6.27 -14.46
N GLY A 59 -8.68 5.35 -13.51
CA GLY A 59 -9.89 4.54 -13.38
C GLY A 59 -11.13 5.32 -12.90
N GLY A 60 -10.96 6.57 -12.47
CA GLY A 60 -12.04 7.48 -12.04
C GLY A 60 -12.71 8.28 -13.17
N GLY A 61 -12.34 8.04 -14.44
CA GLY A 61 -12.89 8.76 -15.60
C GLY A 61 -14.04 8.01 -16.28
N GLU A 62 -15.27 8.49 -16.05
CA GLU A 62 -16.50 8.19 -16.81
C GLU A 62 -16.95 6.72 -16.86
N GLY A 63 -17.43 6.24 -15.71
CA GLY A 63 -18.17 4.98 -15.63
C GLY A 63 -18.63 4.70 -14.22
N VAL A 64 -19.66 5.42 -13.77
CA VAL A 64 -20.38 5.21 -12.51
C VAL A 64 -19.52 5.34 -11.24
N ALA A 65 -19.63 6.51 -10.58
CA ALA A 65 -19.80 6.53 -9.13
C ALA A 65 -21.13 5.80 -8.79
N GLY A 66 -21.18 4.51 -9.08
CA GLY A 66 -22.27 3.61 -8.80
C GLY A 66 -21.71 2.55 -7.88
N ASP A 67 -22.19 2.53 -6.64
CA ASP A 67 -22.29 1.36 -5.77
C ASP A 67 -21.31 0.21 -6.09
N GLY A 68 -20.19 0.12 -5.36
CA GLY A 68 -19.78 -1.21 -4.88
C GLY A 68 -18.33 -1.64 -4.97
N GLN A 69 -17.40 -0.90 -5.61
CA GLN A 69 -15.97 -1.30 -5.59
C GLN A 69 -15.12 -0.32 -4.80
N GLY A 70 -15.00 -0.57 -3.50
CA GLY A 70 -13.93 0.00 -2.69
C GLY A 70 -12.67 -0.86 -2.72
N ARG A 71 -11.54 -0.26 -2.34
CA ARG A 71 -10.21 -0.88 -2.25
C ARG A 71 -9.58 -0.48 -0.93
N ALA A 72 -8.87 -1.44 -0.32
CA ALA A 72 -7.99 -1.22 0.80
C ALA A 72 -6.58 -1.67 0.40
N VAL A 73 -5.56 -0.91 0.80
CA VAL A 73 -4.14 -1.26 0.67
C VAL A 73 -3.55 -1.27 2.06
N ILE A 74 -2.97 -2.41 2.44
CA ILE A 74 -2.27 -2.60 3.72
C ILE A 74 -0.80 -2.87 3.38
N VAL A 75 0.10 -2.06 3.94
CA VAL A 75 1.55 -2.23 3.84
C VAL A 75 2.07 -2.65 5.19
N LEU A 76 2.89 -3.70 5.21
CA LEU A 76 3.52 -4.28 6.37
C LEU A 76 5.02 -4.07 6.24
N GLU A 77 5.60 -3.27 7.13
CA GLU A 77 7.02 -2.94 7.13
C GLU A 77 7.70 -3.48 8.39
N ASP A 78 8.92 -3.98 8.23
CA ASP A 78 9.76 -4.40 9.36
C ASP A 78 10.25 -3.15 10.11
N ALA A 79 9.80 -2.98 11.35
CA ALA A 79 10.16 -1.83 12.19
C ALA A 79 11.42 -2.10 13.04
N GLY A 80 11.99 -3.29 12.95
CA GLY A 80 13.13 -3.76 13.73
C GLY A 80 12.73 -4.48 15.02
N GLY A 81 13.48 -5.53 15.36
CA GLY A 81 13.13 -6.42 16.48
C GLY A 81 12.01 -7.38 16.09
N ASP A 82 11.02 -7.56 16.96
CA ASP A 82 9.80 -8.35 16.71
C ASP A 82 8.59 -7.45 16.38
N GLU A 83 8.83 -6.20 15.97
CA GLU A 83 7.79 -5.19 15.71
C GLU A 83 7.51 -5.04 14.21
N VAL A 84 6.23 -4.90 13.83
CA VAL A 84 5.77 -4.66 12.45
C VAL A 84 5.01 -3.34 12.39
N ALA A 85 5.44 -2.43 11.51
CA ALA A 85 4.70 -1.20 11.20
C ALA A 85 3.62 -1.49 10.16
N VAL A 86 2.41 -1.00 10.40
CA VAL A 86 1.25 -1.25 9.54
C VAL A 86 0.69 0.07 9.02
N HIS A 87 0.63 0.20 7.69
CA HIS A 87 0.03 1.36 7.02
C HIS A 87 -1.19 0.94 6.21
N ALA A 88 -2.36 1.50 6.53
CA ALA A 88 -3.61 1.22 5.82
C ALA A 88 -4.09 2.44 5.04
N SER A 89 -4.55 2.23 3.80
CA SER A 89 -5.13 3.27 2.94
C SER A 89 -6.37 2.74 2.23
N PHE A 90 -7.43 3.55 2.21
CA PHE A 90 -8.73 3.17 1.66
C PHE A 90 -9.15 4.10 0.52
N PHE A 91 -9.76 3.51 -0.52
CA PHE A 91 -10.38 4.23 -1.64
C PHE A 91 -11.78 3.66 -1.93
N PRO A 92 -12.85 4.48 -1.95
CA PRO A 92 -12.89 5.88 -1.53
C PRO A 92 -12.42 6.07 -0.08
N GLN A 93 -12.09 7.30 0.31
CA GLN A 93 -11.77 7.59 1.72
C GLN A 93 -12.97 7.25 2.60
N LEU A 94 -12.70 6.76 3.82
CA LEU A 94 -13.75 6.45 4.79
C LEU A 94 -14.52 7.74 5.11
N GLU A 95 -15.84 7.69 4.96
CA GLU A 95 -16.72 8.81 5.25
C GLU A 95 -17.46 8.54 6.57
N ASP A 96 -17.29 9.44 7.55
CA ASP A 96 -18.07 9.45 8.78
C ASP A 96 -19.36 10.26 8.54
N VAL A 97 -20.48 9.55 8.47
CA VAL A 97 -21.79 10.17 8.24
C VAL A 97 -22.59 10.13 9.54
N GLY A 98 -22.17 10.96 10.50
CA GLY A 98 -22.94 11.17 11.73
C GLY A 98 -22.85 10.04 12.75
N GLY A 99 -21.67 9.43 12.89
CA GLY A 99 -21.41 8.38 13.88
C GLY A 99 -21.50 6.95 13.34
N GLU A 100 -21.82 6.78 12.06
CA GLU A 100 -21.70 5.51 11.34
C GLU A 100 -20.70 5.68 10.18
N VAL A 101 -19.69 4.80 10.15
CA VAL A 101 -18.71 4.76 9.06
C VAL A 101 -19.29 3.90 7.95
N LEU A 102 -19.63 4.53 6.81
CA LEU A 102 -20.06 3.79 5.64
C LEU A 102 -18.84 3.18 4.97
N VAL A 103 -18.70 1.86 5.07
CA VAL A 103 -17.61 1.10 4.46
C VAL A 103 -18.12 0.22 3.33
N THR A 104 -17.32 0.12 2.27
CA THR A 104 -17.50 -0.90 1.24
C THR A 104 -17.05 -2.27 1.78
N PRO A 105 -17.50 -3.40 1.17
CA PRO A 105 -17.11 -4.74 1.63
C PRO A 105 -15.59 -4.97 1.70
N ALA A 106 -14.83 -4.45 0.74
CA ALA A 106 -13.37 -4.58 0.74
C ALA A 106 -12.70 -3.78 1.88
N GLN A 107 -13.28 -2.64 2.26
CA GLN A 107 -12.80 -1.83 3.38
C GLN A 107 -13.15 -2.50 4.72
N ALA A 108 -14.36 -3.07 4.84
CA ALA A 108 -14.77 -3.84 6.01
C ALA A 108 -13.82 -5.02 6.26
N ALA A 109 -13.56 -5.84 5.23
CA ALA A 109 -12.66 -6.98 5.34
C ALA A 109 -11.22 -6.57 5.74
N ALA A 110 -10.74 -5.44 5.23
CA ALA A 110 -9.43 -4.92 5.60
C ALA A 110 -9.38 -4.41 7.04
N LEU A 111 -10.46 -3.78 7.54
CA LEU A 111 -10.55 -3.40 8.95
C LEU A 111 -10.57 -4.62 9.87
N GLU A 112 -11.33 -5.67 9.53
CA GLU A 112 -11.33 -6.93 10.29
C GLU A 112 -9.94 -7.58 10.35
N LEU A 113 -9.20 -7.57 9.24
CA LEU A 113 -7.82 -8.07 9.21
C LEU A 113 -6.89 -7.26 10.12
N LEU A 114 -6.99 -5.93 10.08
CA LEU A 114 -6.19 -5.05 10.93
C LEU A 114 -6.52 -5.27 12.42
N GLU A 115 -7.80 -5.41 12.76
CA GLU A 115 -8.24 -5.70 14.12
C GLU A 115 -7.69 -7.04 14.61
N ALA A 116 -7.79 -8.11 13.79
CA ALA A 116 -7.25 -9.42 14.13
C ALA A 116 -5.73 -9.38 14.38
N MET A 117 -4.99 -8.61 13.57
CA MET A 117 -3.54 -8.45 13.74
C MET A 117 -3.17 -7.69 15.02
N THR A 118 -4.02 -6.77 15.47
CA THR A 118 -3.79 -5.98 16.69
C THR A 118 -4.38 -6.61 17.96
N GLY A 119 -5.29 -7.57 17.81
CA GLY A 119 -6.09 -8.15 18.90
C GLY A 119 -5.54 -9.42 19.54
N GLU A 120 -4.52 -10.08 18.97
CA GLU A 120 -3.94 -11.33 19.50
C GLU A 120 -2.92 -11.12 20.65
N GLY A 121 -3.02 -10.04 21.42
CA GLY A 121 -2.05 -9.65 22.45
C GLY A 121 -2.57 -9.52 23.90
N GLU A 122 -3.84 -9.83 24.18
CA GLU A 122 -4.45 -9.57 25.52
C GLU A 122 -4.93 -10.83 26.28
N ASP A 123 -4.42 -12.03 25.96
CA ASP A 123 -4.87 -13.30 26.59
C ASP A 123 -3.77 -14.07 27.36
N ASP A 124 -2.85 -13.38 28.05
CA ASP A 124 -1.84 -14.06 28.87
C ASP A 124 -1.49 -13.32 30.17
N GLU A 125 -2.48 -12.95 30.98
CA GLU A 125 -2.24 -12.60 32.39
C GLU A 125 -3.42 -13.02 33.29
N ASP A 126 -3.10 -13.80 34.34
CA ASP A 126 -3.92 -14.37 35.44
C ASP A 126 -4.72 -15.66 35.13
N VAL A 127 -4.43 -16.82 35.75
CA VAL A 127 -4.55 -17.05 37.20
C VAL A 127 -3.50 -18.06 37.70
N VAL A 128 -2.73 -17.66 38.72
CA VAL A 128 -1.97 -18.52 39.65
C VAL A 128 -2.86 -19.02 40.77
#